data_AF-A0A1T1BKW8-F1
#
_entry.id   AF-A0A1T1BKW8-F1
#
_cell.length_a   1.000
_cell.length_b   1.000
_cell.length_c   1.000
_cell.angle_alpha   90.00
_cell.angle_beta   90.00
_cell.angle_gamma   90.00
#
_symmetry.space_group_name_H-M   'P 1'
#
loop_
_entity.id
_entity.type
_entity.pdbx_description
1 polymer ?
#
loop_
_entity_poly.entity_id
_entity_poly.type
_entity_poly.pdbx_seq_one_letter_code
_entity_poly.pdbx_strand_id
1 'polypeptide(L)'
;MKKIISIFILGMLLSCTSDGEQSNKSAEAEAIRLMKVPDKSTLSLSQVKKIVKYLDEKPEDSKYLKGEDISKKEPVVNSKNSAKTADYTMSDYMQIAPFPTNSADFGASVELSDWQTSVTRVKFQWTMLYNINGLFSVYSLENFEVYNLGPSTQYLTLYSIKSVYHGFSYMSGNSGPLSWTETNHNVVAGSEGAYFFVNGRISIPNGSSFQYGTNKYVNVSMMINTNGAYTNY
;
A
#
# COMPACT_ATOMS: atom_id res chain seq x y z
N MET A 1 24.27 -44.47 68.84
CA MET A 1 24.16 -44.54 67.36
C MET A 1 23.46 -43.27 66.88
N LYS A 2 23.99 -42.67 65.81
CA LYS A 2 23.75 -41.28 65.40
C LYS A 2 22.42 -41.11 64.66
N LYS A 3 21.68 -40.05 64.99
CA LYS A 3 20.50 -39.56 64.27
C LYS A 3 20.94 -38.96 62.94
N ILE A 4 20.29 -39.32 61.84
CA ILE A 4 20.40 -38.59 60.56
C ILE A 4 19.01 -38.11 60.19
N ILE A 5 18.87 -36.79 60.24
CA ILE A 5 17.77 -35.99 59.74
C ILE A 5 17.96 -35.91 58.22
N SER A 6 16.98 -36.36 57.43
CA SER A 6 16.93 -36.06 56.01
C SER A 6 15.84 -35.03 55.77
N ILE A 7 16.26 -33.78 55.64
CA ILE A 7 15.50 -32.70 55.04
C ILE A 7 15.60 -32.91 53.54
N PHE A 8 14.47 -33.22 52.87
CA PHE A 8 14.41 -33.13 51.41
C PHE A 8 13.67 -31.87 51.01
N ILE A 9 14.35 -31.15 50.13
CA ILE A 9 14.17 -29.76 49.76
C ILE A 9 12.92 -29.60 48.90
N LEU A 10 12.07 -28.68 49.37
CA LEU A 10 11.28 -27.71 48.60
C LEU A 10 11.39 -27.83 47.07
N GLY A 11 10.41 -28.51 46.45
CA GLY A 11 10.14 -28.39 45.02
C GLY A 11 9.44 -27.07 44.73
N MET A 12 10.21 -25.98 44.65
CA MET A 12 9.77 -24.76 43.96
C MET A 12 9.65 -25.07 42.47
N LEU A 13 8.48 -25.54 42.05
CA LEU A 13 8.02 -25.44 40.67
C LEU A 13 7.50 -24.02 40.44
N LEU A 14 8.43 -23.07 40.33
CA LEU A 14 8.13 -21.77 39.75
C LEU A 14 9.19 -21.44 38.70
N SER A 15 8.65 -21.13 37.52
CA SER A 15 9.24 -20.27 36.49
C SER A 15 10.20 -20.91 35.50
N CYS A 16 9.62 -21.35 34.38
CA CYS A 16 10.12 -20.99 33.05
C CYS A 16 8.95 -21.01 32.04
N THR A 17 7.87 -20.29 32.35
CA THR A 17 6.83 -19.96 31.36
C THR A 17 7.33 -18.80 30.51
N SER A 18 7.88 -19.14 29.35
CA SER A 18 7.93 -18.36 28.09
C SER A 18 7.53 -16.87 28.14
N ASP A 19 8.46 -15.99 28.52
CA ASP A 19 8.34 -14.54 28.29
C ASP A 19 8.31 -14.17 26.78
N GLY A 20 8.63 -15.11 25.89
CA GLY A 20 8.61 -14.92 24.44
C GLY A 20 7.21 -14.88 23.81
N GLU A 21 6.24 -15.63 24.33
CA GLU A 21 4.90 -15.73 23.69
C GLU A 21 4.02 -14.50 23.96
N GLN A 22 4.15 -13.91 25.15
CA GLN A 22 3.31 -12.77 25.55
C GLN A 22 3.84 -11.45 24.94
N SER A 23 5.17 -11.33 24.79
CA SER A 23 5.81 -10.19 24.10
C SER A 23 5.48 -10.15 22.62
N ASN A 24 5.55 -11.29 21.92
CA ASN A 24 5.21 -11.38 20.50
C ASN A 24 3.74 -11.02 20.25
N LYS A 25 2.79 -11.56 21.02
CA LYS A 25 1.36 -11.21 20.89
C LYS A 25 1.08 -9.71 21.06
N SER A 26 1.80 -9.04 21.95
CA SER A 26 1.69 -7.59 22.16
C SER A 26 2.17 -6.79 20.95
N ALA A 27 3.33 -7.15 20.39
CA ALA A 27 3.90 -6.49 19.22
C ALA A 27 3.01 -6.66 17.97
N GLU A 28 2.43 -7.85 17.78
CA GLU A 28 1.50 -8.15 16.68
C GLU A 28 0.21 -7.34 16.80
N ALA A 29 -0.39 -7.32 18.00
CA ALA A 29 -1.61 -6.55 18.26
C ALA A 29 -1.40 -5.05 18.00
N GLU A 30 -0.22 -4.52 18.35
CA GLU A 30 0.12 -3.13 18.09
C GLU A 30 0.27 -2.84 16.59
N ALA A 31 0.95 -3.70 15.82
CA ALA A 31 1.07 -3.54 14.37
C ALA A 31 -0.31 -3.54 13.70
N ILE A 32 -1.18 -4.49 14.06
CA ILE A 32 -2.56 -4.55 13.57
C ILE A 32 -3.35 -3.29 13.96
N ARG A 33 -3.17 -2.79 15.18
CA ARG A 33 -3.82 -1.54 15.62
C ARG A 33 -3.38 -0.35 14.76
N LEU A 34 -2.09 -0.23 14.45
CA LEU A 34 -1.56 0.82 13.58
C LEU A 34 -2.08 0.69 12.14
N MET A 35 -2.20 -0.53 11.60
CA MET A 35 -2.79 -0.78 10.28
C MET A 35 -4.25 -0.31 10.16
N LYS A 36 -4.98 -0.32 11.27
CA LYS A 36 -6.40 0.10 11.34
C LYS A 36 -6.61 1.61 11.47
N VAL A 37 -5.56 2.41 11.66
CA VAL A 37 -5.67 3.89 11.74
C VAL A 37 -6.13 4.43 10.38
N PRO A 38 -7.27 5.13 10.25
CA PRO A 38 -7.79 5.53 8.94
C PRO A 38 -6.84 6.45 8.16
N ASP A 39 -6.39 7.53 8.81
CA ASP A 39 -5.44 8.48 8.23
C ASP A 39 -4.01 8.13 8.64
N LYS A 40 -3.27 7.53 7.72
CA LYS A 40 -1.90 7.05 7.95
C LYS A 40 -0.85 8.17 7.90
N SER A 41 -1.22 9.36 7.42
CA SER A 41 -0.34 10.53 7.46
C SER A 41 -0.05 11.00 8.89
N THR A 42 -0.90 10.61 9.84
CA THR A 42 -0.73 10.88 11.28
C THR A 42 0.28 9.97 11.96
N LEU A 43 0.71 8.89 11.29
CA LEU A 43 1.67 7.94 11.86
C LEU A 43 3.10 8.46 11.75
N SER A 44 3.89 8.23 12.79
CA SER A 44 5.32 8.49 12.74
C SER A 44 6.03 7.50 11.82
N LEU A 45 7.20 7.89 11.32
CA LEU A 45 8.02 7.00 10.49
C LEU A 45 8.34 5.66 11.17
N SER A 46 8.55 5.63 12.49
CA SER A 46 8.81 4.40 13.23
C SER A 46 7.57 3.48 13.30
N GLN A 47 6.37 4.06 13.39
CA GLN A 47 5.12 3.31 13.35
C GLN A 47 4.87 2.71 11.96
N VAL A 48 5.14 3.47 10.89
CA VAL A 48 5.03 2.96 9.52
C VAL A 48 6.05 1.85 9.26
N LYS A 49 7.31 2.01 9.71
CA LYS A 49 8.33 0.94 9.64
C LYS A 49 7.90 -0.34 10.36
N LYS A 50 7.20 -0.21 11.50
CA LYS A 50 6.66 -1.35 12.24
C LYS A 50 5.57 -2.08 11.45
N ILE A 51 4.69 -1.34 10.77
CA ILE A 51 3.69 -1.94 9.87
C ILE A 51 4.39 -2.69 8.73
N VAL A 52 5.35 -2.06 8.06
CA VAL A 52 6.05 -2.67 6.91
C VAL A 52 6.77 -3.94 7.32
N LYS A 53 7.56 -3.89 8.39
CA LYS A 53 8.27 -5.07 8.90
C LYS A 53 7.30 -6.21 9.26
N TYR A 54 6.17 -5.88 9.89
CA TYR A 54 5.15 -6.87 10.22
C TYR A 54 4.53 -7.50 8.96
N LEU A 55 4.28 -6.73 7.92
CA LEU A 55 3.71 -7.22 6.66
C LEU A 55 4.70 -7.95 5.75
N ASP A 56 6.02 -7.72 5.91
CA ASP A 56 7.05 -8.58 5.32
C ASP A 56 6.99 -9.98 5.95
N GLU A 57 6.72 -10.09 7.26
CA GLU A 57 6.63 -11.36 7.98
C GLU A 57 5.25 -12.05 7.83
N LYS A 58 4.17 -11.27 7.73
CA LYS A 58 2.76 -11.73 7.65
C LYS A 58 1.96 -10.99 6.56
N PRO A 59 2.25 -11.23 5.27
CA PRO A 59 1.64 -10.50 4.16
C PRO A 59 0.12 -10.66 4.05
N GLU A 60 -0.44 -11.78 4.52
CA GLU A 60 -1.87 -12.08 4.55
C GLU A 60 -2.69 -11.14 5.47
N ASP A 61 -2.01 -10.44 6.37
CA ASP A 61 -2.62 -9.47 7.28
C ASP A 61 -2.71 -8.06 6.70
N SER A 62 -2.27 -7.88 5.45
CA SER A 62 -2.54 -6.67 4.64
C SER A 62 -4.03 -6.34 4.53
N LYS A 63 -4.93 -7.32 4.70
CA LYS A 63 -6.40 -7.12 4.83
C LYS A 63 -6.81 -6.16 5.95
N TYR A 64 -5.96 -5.95 6.96
CA TYR A 64 -6.21 -5.01 8.06
C TYR A 64 -5.80 -3.58 7.75
N LEU A 65 -5.12 -3.34 6.63
CA LEU A 65 -4.90 -1.99 6.12
C LEU A 65 -6.27 -1.41 5.77
N LYS A 66 -6.83 -0.66 6.71
CA LYS A 66 -8.05 0.09 6.44
C LYS A 66 -7.79 1.10 5.33
N GLY A 67 -8.64 1.08 4.33
CA GLY A 67 -8.87 2.26 3.50
C GLY A 67 -9.53 3.36 4.32
N GLU A 68 -9.39 4.59 3.88
CA GLU A 68 -10.22 5.67 4.40
C GLU A 68 -11.69 5.34 4.12
N ASP A 69 -12.47 5.04 5.15
CA ASP A 69 -13.93 4.99 5.07
C ASP A 69 -14.44 6.44 4.94
N ILE A 70 -14.32 7.03 3.74
CA ILE A 70 -15.10 8.21 3.39
C ILE A 70 -16.43 7.69 2.84
N SER A 71 -17.40 7.54 3.74
CA SER A 71 -18.84 7.34 3.50
C SER A 71 -19.22 6.66 2.17
N LYS A 72 -19.57 5.37 2.25
CA LYS A 72 -20.23 4.59 1.19
C LYS A 72 -21.25 5.42 0.38
N LYS A 73 -20.84 5.84 -0.81
CA LYS A 73 -21.73 5.92 -1.96
C LYS A 73 -21.11 5.04 -3.02
N GLU A 74 -21.70 3.87 -3.22
CA GLU A 74 -21.40 3.07 -4.41
C GLU A 74 -21.63 3.96 -5.64
N PRO A 75 -20.67 4.07 -6.56
CA PRO A 75 -20.90 4.78 -7.80
C PRO A 75 -21.96 4.00 -8.58
N VAL A 76 -23.11 4.64 -8.82
CA VAL A 76 -24.09 4.16 -9.80
C VAL A 76 -23.44 4.32 -11.17
N VAL A 77 -22.81 3.24 -11.65
CA VAL A 77 -22.29 3.16 -13.01
C VAL A 77 -23.48 3.10 -13.96
N ASN A 78 -24.00 4.25 -14.36
CA ASN A 78 -24.84 4.37 -15.55
C ASN A 78 -23.92 4.64 -16.75
N SER A 79 -23.14 3.63 -17.16
CA SER A 79 -22.36 3.71 -18.40
C SER A 79 -23.31 3.59 -19.60
N LYS A 80 -23.89 4.71 -20.02
CA LYS A 80 -24.56 4.83 -21.33
C LYS A 80 -23.88 5.81 -22.29
N ASN A 81 -22.84 6.51 -21.87
CA ASN A 81 -22.14 7.44 -22.75
C ASN A 81 -20.90 6.76 -23.33
N SER A 82 -21.14 5.97 -24.38
CA SER A 82 -20.11 5.64 -25.35
C SER A 82 -19.58 6.93 -25.98
N ALA A 83 -18.28 6.94 -26.27
CA ALA A 83 -17.50 8.02 -26.86
C ALA A 83 -18.29 8.96 -27.78
N LYS A 84 -18.62 10.17 -27.30
CA LYS A 84 -19.08 11.31 -28.10
C LYS A 84 -18.98 12.59 -27.28
N THR A 85 -18.14 13.52 -27.73
CA THR A 85 -18.25 15.00 -27.62
C THR A 85 -19.36 15.52 -26.70
N ALA A 86 -19.23 15.32 -25.38
CA ALA A 86 -20.11 15.93 -24.40
C ALA A 86 -19.38 17.13 -23.81
N ASP A 87 -20.03 18.30 -23.84
CA ASP A 87 -19.56 19.45 -23.07
C ASP A 87 -19.78 19.12 -21.58
N TYR A 88 -18.69 18.80 -20.89
CA TYR A 88 -18.73 18.52 -19.45
C TYR A 88 -18.76 19.82 -18.66
N THR A 89 -19.62 19.88 -17.65
CA THR A 89 -19.67 21.00 -16.73
C THR A 89 -18.51 20.91 -15.72
N MET A 90 -18.16 22.03 -15.07
CA MET A 90 -17.21 22.00 -13.96
C MET A 90 -17.62 21.00 -12.86
N SER A 91 -18.93 20.87 -12.61
CA SER A 91 -19.45 19.92 -11.63
C SER A 91 -19.12 18.48 -12.02
N ASP A 92 -19.09 18.14 -13.31
CA ASP A 92 -18.78 16.78 -13.78
C ASP A 92 -17.31 16.43 -13.55
N TYR A 93 -16.40 17.39 -13.74
CA TYR A 93 -14.98 17.21 -13.41
C TYR A 93 -14.74 17.08 -11.90
N MET A 94 -15.56 17.75 -11.07
CA MET A 94 -15.44 17.71 -9.61
C MET A 94 -16.02 16.45 -8.94
N GLN A 95 -16.68 15.57 -9.70
CA GLN A 95 -17.16 14.28 -9.21
C GLN A 95 -16.01 13.27 -9.06
N ILE A 96 -15.10 13.53 -8.12
CA ILE A 96 -13.97 12.67 -7.81
C ILE A 96 -14.21 11.83 -6.55
N ALA A 97 -13.63 10.63 -6.52
CA ALA A 97 -13.67 9.73 -5.37
C ALA A 97 -12.29 9.13 -5.10
N PRO A 98 -11.97 8.82 -3.83
CA PRO A 98 -10.77 8.07 -3.48
C PRO A 98 -10.82 6.67 -4.10
N PHE A 99 -9.68 6.22 -4.62
CA PHE A 99 -9.58 4.83 -5.05
C PHE A 99 -9.55 3.91 -3.81
N PRO A 100 -10.34 2.82 -3.75
CA PRO A 100 -10.36 1.97 -2.58
C PRO A 100 -9.02 1.23 -2.44
N THR A 101 -8.34 1.41 -1.30
CA THR A 101 -7.01 0.81 -1.10
C THR A 101 -7.03 -0.72 -1.06
N ASN A 102 -8.17 -1.29 -0.65
CA ASN A 102 -8.41 -2.72 -0.50
C ASN A 102 -9.06 -3.40 -1.72
N SER A 103 -9.39 -2.64 -2.78
CA SER A 103 -9.89 -3.22 -4.04
C SER A 103 -8.75 -3.51 -5.01
N ALA A 104 -9.00 -4.42 -5.95
CA ALA A 104 -8.15 -4.58 -7.12
C ALA A 104 -8.05 -3.24 -7.86
N ASP A 105 -6.83 -2.76 -8.09
CA ASP A 105 -6.57 -1.52 -8.82
C ASP A 105 -6.45 -1.82 -10.30
N PHE A 106 -7.58 -1.79 -11.01
CA PHE A 106 -7.61 -2.04 -12.45
C PHE A 106 -6.96 -0.91 -13.28
N GLY A 107 -6.69 0.24 -12.66
CA GLY A 107 -5.91 1.33 -13.25
C GLY A 107 -4.42 1.23 -12.93
N ALA A 108 -4.01 0.31 -12.06
CA ALA A 108 -2.61 0.04 -11.79
C ALA A 108 -1.96 -0.65 -12.98
N SER A 109 -0.74 -0.25 -13.28
CA SER A 109 0.08 -0.86 -14.31
C SER A 109 1.45 -1.19 -13.76
N VAL A 110 2.04 -2.22 -14.34
CA VAL A 110 3.39 -2.66 -14.04
C VAL A 110 4.19 -2.67 -15.33
N GLU A 111 5.27 -1.91 -15.35
CA GLU A 111 6.27 -1.96 -16.43
C GLU A 111 7.50 -2.67 -15.88
N LEU A 112 7.93 -3.74 -16.56
CA LEU A 112 9.16 -4.45 -16.24
C LEU A 112 10.22 -4.01 -17.27
N SER A 113 11.24 -3.28 -16.83
CA SER A 113 12.20 -2.70 -17.77
C SER A 113 13.30 -3.67 -18.22
N ASP A 114 13.39 -4.87 -17.64
CA ASP A 114 14.37 -5.90 -18.03
C ASP A 114 13.80 -7.30 -17.77
N TRP A 115 13.46 -8.02 -18.85
CA TRP A 115 12.82 -9.35 -18.80
C TRP A 115 13.80 -10.50 -19.15
N GLN A 116 15.05 -10.22 -19.56
CA GLN A 116 15.79 -11.24 -20.31
C GLN A 116 16.30 -12.41 -19.46
N THR A 117 16.50 -12.25 -18.15
CA THR A 117 16.84 -13.37 -17.24
C THR A 117 16.42 -13.20 -15.78
N SER A 118 16.14 -11.98 -15.32
CA SER A 118 15.65 -11.69 -13.97
C SER A 118 15.04 -10.30 -13.94
N VAL A 119 13.82 -10.17 -13.40
CA VAL A 119 13.22 -8.85 -13.17
C VAL A 119 14.10 -8.13 -12.16
N THR A 120 14.70 -7.01 -12.58
CA THR A 120 15.55 -6.17 -11.72
C THR A 120 14.93 -4.81 -11.43
N ARG A 121 14.00 -4.37 -12.27
CA ARG A 121 13.40 -3.05 -12.20
C ARG A 121 11.91 -3.12 -12.52
N VAL A 122 11.11 -2.55 -11.64
CA VAL A 122 9.65 -2.55 -11.72
C VAL A 122 9.19 -1.11 -11.56
N LYS A 123 8.42 -0.60 -12.53
CA LYS A 123 7.63 0.62 -12.32
C LYS A 123 6.22 0.21 -11.98
N PHE A 124 5.73 0.68 -10.83
CA PHE A 124 4.40 0.38 -10.35
C PHE A 124 3.59 1.66 -10.30
N GLN A 125 2.55 1.73 -11.12
CA GLN A 125 1.58 2.80 -11.10
C GLN A 125 0.37 2.37 -10.28
N TRP A 126 -0.16 3.23 -9.41
CA TRP A 126 -1.42 2.99 -8.69
C TRP A 126 -2.32 4.22 -8.70
N THR A 127 -3.62 3.97 -8.64
CA THR A 127 -4.67 4.99 -8.68
C THR A 127 -4.89 5.57 -7.29
N MET A 128 -4.81 6.90 -7.15
CA MET A 128 -5.09 7.63 -5.92
C MET A 128 -6.55 8.12 -5.87
N LEU A 129 -6.97 8.78 -6.94
CA LEU A 129 -8.31 9.34 -7.13
C LEU A 129 -8.80 8.96 -8.52
N TYR A 130 -10.10 8.80 -8.67
CA TYR A 130 -10.72 8.69 -9.98
C TYR A 130 -11.94 9.60 -10.08
N ASN A 131 -12.18 10.14 -11.26
CA ASN A 131 -13.44 10.82 -11.56
C ASN A 131 -14.52 9.76 -11.83
N ILE A 132 -15.66 9.87 -11.16
CA ILE A 132 -16.76 8.90 -11.21
C ILE A 132 -17.35 8.78 -12.63
N ASN A 133 -17.25 9.84 -13.44
CA ASN A 133 -17.70 9.84 -14.83
C ASN A 133 -16.65 9.26 -15.80
N GLY A 134 -15.50 8.77 -15.31
CA GLY A 134 -14.44 8.18 -16.12
C GLY A 134 -13.63 9.18 -16.95
N LEU A 135 -13.67 10.48 -16.60
CA LEU A 135 -13.01 11.53 -17.37
C LEU A 135 -11.49 11.52 -17.19
N PHE A 136 -11.04 11.40 -15.94
CA PHE A 136 -9.64 11.42 -15.56
C PHE A 136 -9.42 10.65 -14.25
N SER A 137 -8.17 10.33 -13.98
CA SER A 137 -7.70 9.75 -12.72
C SER A 137 -6.41 10.42 -12.28
N VAL A 138 -6.14 10.39 -10.98
CA VAL A 138 -4.85 10.79 -10.42
C VAL A 138 -4.09 9.52 -10.06
N TYR A 139 -2.88 9.40 -10.58
CA TYR A 139 -2.00 8.26 -10.40
C TYR A 139 -0.74 8.66 -9.64
N SER A 140 -0.15 7.69 -8.97
CA SER A 140 1.21 7.76 -8.45
C SER A 140 2.07 6.68 -9.10
N LEU A 141 3.29 7.02 -9.48
CA LEU A 141 4.26 6.11 -10.06
C LEU A 141 5.44 5.91 -9.11
N GLU A 142 5.69 4.65 -8.80
CA GLU A 142 6.77 4.20 -7.93
C GLU A 142 7.78 3.38 -8.73
N ASN A 143 9.05 3.51 -8.38
CA ASN A 143 10.12 2.76 -9.01
C ASN A 143 10.77 1.82 -7.99
N PHE A 144 10.94 0.57 -8.39
CA PHE A 144 11.59 -0.47 -7.59
C PHE A 144 12.80 -1.00 -8.32
N GLU A 145 13.84 -1.25 -7.55
CA GLU A 145 14.89 -2.17 -7.91
C GLU A 145 14.75 -3.41 -7.03
N VAL A 146 14.68 -4.59 -7.65
CA VAL A 146 14.45 -5.86 -6.96
C VAL A 146 15.58 -6.86 -7.26
N TYR A 147 15.87 -7.72 -6.30
CA TYR A 147 16.74 -8.88 -6.49
C TYR A 147 15.90 -10.12 -6.67
N ASN A 148 16.21 -10.91 -7.69
CA ASN A 148 15.71 -12.27 -7.82
C ASN A 148 16.47 -13.17 -6.84
N LEU A 149 15.76 -13.75 -5.87
CA LEU A 149 16.30 -14.66 -4.86
C LEU A 149 16.23 -16.14 -5.29
N GLY A 150 15.73 -16.41 -6.49
CA GLY A 150 15.53 -17.75 -7.02
C GLY A 150 14.17 -18.35 -6.68
N PRO A 151 13.93 -19.61 -7.06
CA PRO A 151 12.64 -20.26 -6.84
C PRO A 151 12.39 -20.58 -5.36
N SER A 152 11.23 -20.17 -4.83
CA SER A 152 10.66 -20.75 -3.59
C SER A 152 10.08 -22.14 -3.87
N THR A 153 9.40 -22.27 -5.01
CA THR A 153 8.88 -23.54 -5.52
C THR A 153 9.09 -23.59 -7.03
N GLN A 154 8.78 -24.72 -7.67
CA GLN A 154 8.86 -24.85 -9.13
C GLN A 154 7.98 -23.84 -9.92
N TYR A 155 7.02 -23.19 -9.27
CA TYR A 155 6.12 -22.20 -9.88
C TYR A 155 6.19 -20.81 -9.23
N LEU A 156 7.05 -20.60 -8.23
CA LEU A 156 7.12 -19.33 -7.49
C LEU A 156 8.57 -18.87 -7.38
N THR A 157 8.86 -17.67 -7.87
CA THR A 157 10.16 -17.00 -7.71
C THR A 157 10.06 -15.97 -6.59
N LEU A 158 11.06 -15.95 -5.71
CA LEU A 158 11.16 -14.97 -4.63
C LEU A 158 11.90 -13.73 -5.09
N TYR A 159 11.45 -12.58 -4.63
CA TYR A 159 12.08 -11.30 -4.91
C TYR A 159 12.20 -10.48 -3.63
N SER A 160 13.30 -9.74 -3.49
CA SER A 160 13.45 -8.73 -2.44
C SER A 160 13.64 -7.33 -3.00
N ILE A 161 13.23 -6.32 -2.23
CA ILE A 161 13.43 -4.92 -2.57
C ILE A 161 14.87 -4.54 -2.24
N LYS A 162 15.63 -4.17 -3.26
CA LYS A 162 16.95 -3.55 -3.09
C LYS A 162 16.81 -2.07 -2.82
N SER A 163 16.00 -1.40 -3.62
CA SER A 163 15.72 0.02 -3.47
C SER A 163 14.32 0.34 -3.99
N VAL A 164 13.73 1.39 -3.44
CA VAL A 164 12.42 1.90 -3.84
C VAL A 164 12.40 3.39 -3.66
N TYR A 165 11.80 4.10 -4.60
CA TYR A 165 11.64 5.54 -4.54
C TYR A 165 10.38 5.99 -5.26
N HIS A 166 9.86 7.12 -4.80
CA HIS A 166 8.76 7.79 -5.45
C HIS A 166 9.24 8.46 -6.73
N GLY A 167 8.58 8.16 -7.85
CA GLY A 167 8.87 8.80 -9.12
C GLY A 167 8.20 10.17 -9.20
N PHE A 168 6.89 10.16 -9.35
CA PHE A 168 6.03 11.34 -9.41
C PHE A 168 4.56 10.92 -9.34
N SER A 169 3.68 11.86 -9.04
CA SER A 169 2.24 11.72 -9.20
C SER A 169 1.67 12.71 -10.22
N TYR A 170 0.61 12.31 -10.92
CA TYR A 170 0.06 13.08 -12.03
C TYR A 170 -1.42 12.77 -12.28
N MET A 171 -2.09 13.71 -12.94
CA MET A 171 -3.45 13.55 -13.43
C MET A 171 -3.41 13.10 -14.90
N SER A 172 -4.18 12.08 -15.26
CA SER A 172 -4.26 11.52 -16.60
C SER A 172 -5.70 11.41 -17.06
N GLY A 173 -5.95 11.67 -18.35
CA GLY A 173 -7.29 11.75 -18.95
C GLY A 173 -7.73 13.19 -19.22
N ASN A 174 -9.03 13.38 -19.48
CA ASN A 174 -9.61 14.70 -19.70
C ASN A 174 -9.98 15.33 -18.34
N SER A 175 -9.03 16.06 -17.76
CA SER A 175 -9.24 16.80 -16.50
C SER A 175 -9.94 18.15 -16.67
N GLY A 176 -10.15 18.58 -17.92
CA GLY A 176 -10.63 19.91 -18.24
C GLY A 176 -9.78 20.98 -17.56
N PRO A 177 -10.37 21.85 -16.73
CA PRO A 177 -9.67 22.98 -16.14
C PRO A 177 -9.06 22.67 -14.76
N LEU A 178 -9.09 21.39 -14.33
CA LEU A 178 -8.48 20.95 -13.08
C LEU A 178 -7.01 20.61 -13.28
N SER A 179 -6.21 20.82 -12.25
CA SER A 179 -4.81 20.40 -12.21
C SER A 179 -4.47 19.70 -10.89
N TRP A 180 -3.57 18.73 -10.96
CA TRP A 180 -2.94 18.10 -9.80
C TRP A 180 -1.56 18.71 -9.57
N THR A 181 -1.22 18.97 -8.32
CA THR A 181 0.13 19.35 -7.91
C THR A 181 0.51 18.53 -6.70
N GLU A 182 1.52 17.68 -6.84
CA GLU A 182 2.11 16.99 -5.70
C GLU A 182 2.74 17.99 -4.73
N THR A 183 2.57 17.74 -3.44
CA THR A 183 3.07 18.63 -2.37
C THR A 183 3.97 17.92 -1.38
N ASN A 184 3.79 16.61 -1.20
CA ASN A 184 4.61 15.80 -0.31
C ASN A 184 4.51 14.33 -0.70
N HIS A 185 5.60 13.59 -0.51
CA HIS A 185 5.60 12.14 -0.62
C HIS A 185 6.54 11.54 0.42
N ASN A 186 6.33 10.28 0.76
CA ASN A 186 7.24 9.50 1.60
C ASN A 186 7.22 8.03 1.19
N VAL A 187 8.36 7.37 1.36
CA VAL A 187 8.55 5.95 1.03
C VAL A 187 9.15 5.25 2.24
N VAL A 188 8.53 4.16 2.66
CA VAL A 188 9.03 3.28 3.71
C VAL A 188 9.14 1.86 3.17
N ALA A 189 10.38 1.42 2.95
CA ALA A 189 10.70 0.12 2.37
C ALA A 189 10.93 -0.94 3.44
N GLY A 190 10.49 -2.16 3.14
CA GLY A 190 10.84 -3.41 3.80
C GLY A 190 11.66 -4.30 2.87
N SER A 191 11.84 -5.57 3.24
CA SER A 191 12.56 -6.53 2.40
C SER A 191 11.71 -7.04 1.24
N GLU A 192 10.38 -7.09 1.39
CA GLU A 192 9.46 -7.65 0.39
C GLU A 192 8.29 -6.73 0.06
N GLY A 193 8.00 -5.74 0.91
CA GLY A 193 6.98 -4.74 0.70
C GLY A 193 7.46 -3.31 0.86
N ALA A 194 6.67 -2.38 0.36
CA ALA A 194 6.91 -0.96 0.54
C ALA A 194 5.60 -0.26 0.85
N TYR A 195 5.71 0.82 1.63
CA TYR A 195 4.61 1.70 1.97
C TYR A 195 4.88 3.08 1.39
N PHE A 196 3.91 3.58 0.62
CA PHE A 196 3.94 4.89 0.01
C PHE A 196 2.93 5.80 0.67
N PHE A 197 3.31 7.04 0.88
CA PHE A 197 2.41 8.15 1.15
C PHE A 197 2.61 9.20 0.08
N VAL A 198 1.53 9.63 -0.57
CA VAL A 198 1.56 10.69 -1.57
C VAL A 198 0.45 11.67 -1.28
N ASN A 199 0.79 12.95 -1.27
CA ASN A 199 -0.12 14.03 -0.96
C ASN A 199 0.05 15.17 -1.96
N GLY A 200 -1.07 15.68 -2.45
CA GLY A 200 -1.09 16.80 -3.38
C GLY A 200 -2.37 17.59 -3.29
N ARG A 201 -2.50 18.50 -4.23
CA ARG A 201 -3.56 19.50 -4.30
C ARG A 201 -4.22 19.44 -5.66
N ILE A 202 -5.55 19.42 -5.65
CA ILE A 202 -6.34 19.69 -6.86
C ILE A 202 -6.69 21.17 -6.86
N SER A 203 -6.26 21.87 -7.91
CA SER A 203 -6.53 23.31 -8.09
C SER A 203 -7.67 23.51 -9.08
N ILE A 204 -8.60 24.41 -8.76
CA ILE A 204 -9.72 24.82 -9.61
C ILE A 204 -9.51 26.26 -10.14
N PRO A 205 -10.08 26.64 -11.30
CA PRO A 205 -9.76 27.91 -11.96
C PRO A 205 -10.07 29.18 -11.18
N ASN A 206 -10.95 29.11 -10.18
CA ASN A 206 -11.28 30.27 -9.34
C ASN A 206 -10.21 30.52 -8.24
N GLY A 207 -9.06 29.83 -8.29
CA GLY A 207 -7.97 29.95 -7.33
C GLY A 207 -8.16 29.14 -6.04
N SER A 208 -9.30 28.45 -5.89
CA SER A 208 -9.49 27.54 -4.76
C SER A 208 -8.78 26.21 -5.03
N SER A 209 -8.53 25.47 -3.95
CA SER A 209 -7.93 24.16 -4.04
C SER A 209 -8.28 23.33 -2.83
N PHE A 210 -8.26 22.01 -2.96
CA PHE A 210 -8.36 21.09 -1.84
C PHE A 210 -7.20 20.12 -1.84
N GLN A 211 -6.79 19.73 -0.64
CA GLN A 211 -5.70 18.82 -0.41
C GLN A 211 -6.22 17.38 -0.40
N TYR A 212 -5.48 16.47 -1.00
CA TYR A 212 -5.75 15.04 -0.93
C TYR A 212 -4.44 14.28 -0.75
N GLY A 213 -4.40 13.39 0.24
CA GLY A 213 -3.30 12.48 0.47
C GLY A 213 -3.81 11.08 0.67
N THR A 214 -3.07 10.11 0.19
CA THR A 214 -3.42 8.70 0.35
C THR A 214 -2.15 7.86 0.44
N ASN A 215 -2.34 6.60 0.79
CA ASN A 215 -1.26 5.68 1.06
C ASN A 215 -1.50 4.34 0.36
N LYS A 216 -0.42 3.69 -0.05
CA LYS A 216 -0.47 2.36 -0.64
C LYS A 216 0.63 1.49 -0.04
N TYR A 217 0.22 0.33 0.47
CA TYR A 217 1.16 -0.77 0.69
C TYR A 217 1.19 -1.63 -0.56
N VAL A 218 2.38 -2.07 -0.94
CA VAL A 218 2.56 -3.06 -2.00
C VAL A 218 3.54 -4.11 -1.54
N ASN A 219 3.35 -5.32 -2.03
CA ASN A 219 4.28 -6.43 -1.87
C ASN A 219 4.82 -6.81 -3.26
N VAL A 220 6.12 -7.07 -3.37
CA VAL A 220 6.79 -7.38 -4.65
C VAL A 220 6.17 -8.59 -5.33
N SER A 221 5.87 -9.64 -4.57
CA SER A 221 5.22 -10.85 -5.10
C SER A 221 3.81 -10.55 -5.60
N MET A 222 3.08 -9.62 -4.98
CA MET A 222 1.79 -9.17 -5.51
C MET A 222 2.00 -8.40 -6.82
N MET A 223 2.87 -7.39 -6.85
CA MET A 223 3.09 -6.57 -8.05
C MET A 223 3.49 -7.43 -9.27
N ILE A 224 4.43 -8.35 -9.09
CA ILE A 224 4.95 -9.21 -10.17
C ILE A 224 3.98 -10.33 -10.58
N ASN A 225 3.12 -10.81 -9.67
CA ASN A 225 2.14 -11.86 -9.98
C ASN A 225 0.72 -11.32 -10.23
N THR A 226 0.51 -10.00 -10.30
CA THR A 226 -0.83 -9.44 -10.57
C THR A 226 -1.23 -9.60 -12.04
N ASN A 227 -2.52 -9.85 -12.29
CA ASN A 227 -3.14 -9.77 -13.62
C ASN A 227 -3.29 -8.32 -14.14
N GLY A 228 -2.43 -7.38 -13.71
CA GLY A 228 -2.43 -6.02 -14.23
C GLY A 228 -2.09 -6.01 -15.72
N ALA A 229 -2.46 -4.94 -16.44
CA ALA A 229 -2.04 -4.77 -17.82
C ALA A 229 -0.51 -4.63 -17.86
N TYR A 230 0.18 -5.71 -18.21
CA TYR A 230 1.61 -5.68 -18.53
C TYR A 230 1.77 -4.90 -19.84
N THR A 231 2.34 -3.70 -19.74
CA THR A 231 2.76 -2.96 -20.92
C THR A 231 4.24 -3.19 -21.12
N ASN A 232 4.56 -3.99 -22.14
CA ASN A 232 5.92 -4.17 -22.63
C ASN A 232 6.13 -3.13 -23.73
N TYR A 233 7.15 -2.27 -23.60
CA TYR A 233 7.65 -1.41 -24.68
C TYR A 233 9.06 -1.85 -25.05
#